data_AF-A0A847HK76-F1
#
_entry.id   AF-A0A847HK76-F1
#
_cell.length_a   1.000
_cell.length_b   1.000
_cell.length_c   1.000
_cell.angle_alpha   90.00
_cell.angle_beta   90.00
_cell.angle_gamma   90.00
#
_symmetry.space_group_name_H-M   'P 1'
#
loop_
_entity.id
_entity.type
_entity.pdbx_description
1 polymer ?
#
loop_
_entity_poly.entity_id
_entity_poly.type
_entity_poly.pdbx_seq_one_letter_code
_entity_poly.pdbx_strand_id
1 'polypeptide(L)'
;MKFSFSLYFQITILFVLLSIFSVLGAGSLNYLESRKIIIDQFNKSMLDTATIIGSSLSGKADDAAEAIMRLSRHQVLHSADSAEIQRFLQVAVDSSSLFNNIYYFSPEGPLKAAAYADGRDVARYAGENFLAYADQEKTHDVYHDLVHALEARTPVFSAFFKSATGTLMNSFIVPVVSEDGSVVGLLSCGIALDSSFKLLDMMKTLKPHPDGYIALVDVEGKVLLSAGEMPVELVPGRDWASREDKLVSAAGYLQAVISMEKAGLGVCCGVPEAAVAGLLKRLHDSNVLFTLLVGILASLAGIVAAYILVSPLTALVNGLRRLQKDEAAPRLVCRASGEIAEAIAIYHEMREQRQRSSSRHPATSSDPGAK
;
A
#
# COMPACT_ATOMS: atom_id res chain seq x y z
N MET A 1 -6.30 -13.88 -57.70
CA MET A 1 -5.75 -15.15 -57.16
C MET A 1 -6.63 -15.62 -56.01
N LYS A 2 -7.36 -16.73 -56.15
CA LYS A 2 -8.11 -17.34 -55.03
C LYS A 2 -7.18 -18.35 -54.35
N PHE A 3 -6.58 -17.98 -53.23
CA PHE A 3 -5.87 -18.93 -52.37
C PHE A 3 -6.91 -19.85 -51.71
N SER A 4 -7.15 -21.04 -52.26
CA SER A 4 -7.94 -22.06 -51.58
C SER A 4 -7.08 -22.70 -50.50
N PHE A 5 -7.04 -22.10 -49.31
CA PHE A 5 -6.38 -22.71 -48.17
C PHE A 5 -7.07 -24.04 -47.82
N SER A 6 -6.27 -25.07 -47.52
CA SER A 6 -6.79 -26.35 -47.02
C SER A 6 -7.65 -26.12 -45.77
N LEU A 7 -8.76 -26.87 -45.63
CA LEU A 7 -9.62 -26.85 -44.44
C LEU A 7 -8.79 -27.03 -43.15
N TYR A 8 -7.72 -27.83 -43.23
CA TYR A 8 -6.74 -28.00 -42.15
C TYR A 8 -6.10 -26.68 -41.71
N PHE A 9 -5.66 -25.88 -42.67
CA PHE A 9 -5.00 -24.61 -42.41
C PHE A 9 -5.98 -23.60 -41.81
N GLN A 10 -7.21 -23.55 -42.31
CA GLN A 10 -8.26 -22.65 -41.79
C GLN A 10 -8.63 -22.98 -40.34
N ILE A 11 -8.85 -24.27 -40.02
CA ILE A 11 -9.19 -24.71 -38.66
C ILE A 11 -8.00 -24.54 -37.71
N THR A 12 -6.78 -24.87 -38.16
CA THR A 12 -5.57 -24.68 -37.35
C THR A 12 -5.36 -23.21 -37.00
N ILE A 13 -5.49 -22.31 -37.98
CA ILE A 13 -5.39 -20.86 -37.74
C ILE A 13 -6.47 -20.38 -36.79
N LEU A 14 -7.71 -20.86 -36.93
CA LEU A 14 -8.79 -20.48 -36.03
C LEU A 14 -8.46 -20.84 -34.58
N PHE A 15 -8.04 -22.08 -34.31
CA PHE A 15 -7.68 -22.52 -32.96
C PHE A 15 -6.46 -21.77 -32.41
N VAL A 16 -5.45 -21.51 -33.25
CA VAL A 16 -4.27 -20.74 -32.84
C VAL A 16 -4.64 -19.30 -32.50
N LEU A 17 -5.40 -18.60 -33.35
CA LEU A 17 -5.84 -17.24 -33.08
C LEU A 17 -6.72 -17.17 -31.82
N LEU A 18 -7.65 -18.09 -31.66
CA LEU A 18 -8.52 -18.14 -30.48
C LEU A 18 -7.70 -18.33 -29.21
N SER A 19 -6.69 -19.22 -29.26
CA SER A 19 -5.74 -19.44 -28.15
C SER A 19 -4.96 -18.16 -27.82
N ILE A 20 -4.42 -17.46 -28.83
CA ILE A 20 -3.68 -16.21 -28.64
C ILE A 20 -4.56 -15.15 -27.99
N PHE A 21 -5.79 -14.94 -28.49
CA PHE A 21 -6.72 -13.96 -27.91
C PHE A 21 -7.12 -14.30 -26.48
N SER A 22 -7.45 -15.57 -26.18
CA SER A 22 -7.78 -15.99 -24.81
C SER A 22 -6.63 -15.79 -23.84
N VAL A 23 -5.41 -16.13 -24.27
CA VAL A 23 -4.19 -16.02 -23.45
C VAL A 23 -3.81 -14.57 -23.21
N LEU A 24 -3.89 -13.70 -24.23
CA LEU A 24 -3.67 -12.26 -24.06
C LEU A 24 -4.72 -11.62 -23.14
N GLY A 25 -5.99 -11.99 -23.28
CA GLY A 25 -7.07 -11.50 -22.42
C GLY A 25 -6.88 -11.90 -20.95
N ALA A 26 -6.61 -13.19 -20.71
CA ALA A 26 -6.36 -13.72 -19.37
C ALA A 26 -5.10 -13.10 -18.74
N GLY A 27 -4.01 -12.98 -19.51
CA GLY A 27 -2.77 -12.36 -19.05
C GLY A 27 -2.96 -10.89 -18.68
N SER A 28 -3.69 -10.12 -19.50
CA SER A 28 -3.97 -8.71 -19.23
C SER A 28 -4.81 -8.53 -17.95
N LEU A 29 -5.89 -9.31 -17.79
CA LEU A 29 -6.72 -9.27 -16.60
C LEU A 29 -5.93 -9.61 -15.33
N ASN A 30 -5.15 -10.69 -15.37
CA ASN A 30 -4.32 -11.11 -14.25
C ASN A 30 -3.29 -10.04 -13.84
N TYR A 31 -2.68 -9.37 -14.83
CA TYR A 31 -1.77 -8.25 -14.56
C TYR A 31 -2.47 -7.07 -13.88
N LEU A 32 -3.66 -6.68 -14.37
CA LEU A 32 -4.41 -5.57 -13.80
C LEU A 32 -4.87 -5.85 -12.37
N GLU A 33 -5.39 -7.06 -12.09
CA GLU A 33 -5.78 -7.47 -10.74
C GLU A 33 -4.57 -7.52 -9.80
N SER A 34 -3.48 -8.15 -10.22
CA SER A 34 -2.26 -8.23 -9.42
C SER A 34 -1.67 -6.85 -9.13
N ARG A 35 -1.65 -5.94 -10.12
CA ARG A 35 -1.23 -4.55 -9.92
C ARG A 35 -2.10 -3.85 -8.88
N LYS A 36 -3.42 -4.03 -8.96
CA LYS A 36 -4.36 -3.44 -8.00
C LYS A 36 -4.10 -3.96 -6.58
N ILE A 37 -3.96 -5.29 -6.42
CA ILE A 37 -3.68 -5.92 -5.12
C ILE A 37 -2.39 -5.39 -4.51
N ILE A 38 -1.32 -5.28 -5.31
CA ILE A 38 -0.02 -4.77 -4.84
C ILE A 38 -0.16 -3.32 -4.35
N ILE A 39 -0.81 -2.45 -5.13
CA ILE A 39 -1.01 -1.06 -4.76
C ILE A 39 -1.87 -0.97 -3.49
N ASP A 40 -2.98 -1.71 -3.42
CA ASP A 40 -3.87 -1.73 -2.25
C ASP A 40 -3.13 -2.21 -0.98
N GLN A 41 -2.25 -3.20 -1.11
CA GLN A 41 -1.43 -3.70 -0.01
C GLN A 41 -0.38 -2.68 0.45
N PHE A 42 0.25 -1.96 -0.50
CA PHE A 42 1.13 -0.83 -0.17
C PHE A 42 0.37 0.25 0.58
N ASN A 43 -0.80 0.64 0.08
CA ASN A 43 -1.64 1.67 0.69
C ASN A 43 -2.02 1.29 2.12
N LYS A 44 -2.44 0.04 2.32
CA LYS A 44 -2.76 -0.49 3.64
C LYS A 44 -1.55 -0.47 4.57
N SER A 45 -0.39 -0.93 4.09
CA SER A 45 0.85 -0.92 4.90
C SER A 45 1.27 0.48 5.33
N MET A 46 1.10 1.48 4.46
CA MET A 46 1.41 2.87 4.77
C MET A 46 0.42 3.43 5.80
N LEU A 47 -0.87 3.11 5.65
CA LEU A 47 -1.91 3.48 6.61
C LEU A 47 -1.66 2.86 7.99
N ASP A 48 -1.33 1.57 8.03
CA ASP A 48 -1.01 0.84 9.25
C ASP A 48 0.21 1.46 9.95
N THR A 49 1.25 1.79 9.18
CA THR A 49 2.48 2.45 9.69
C THR A 49 2.15 3.78 10.35
N ALA A 50 1.41 4.64 9.65
CA ALA A 50 1.04 5.95 10.17
C ALA A 50 0.09 5.84 11.37
N THR A 51 -0.81 4.84 11.39
CA THR A 51 -1.69 4.53 12.53
C THR A 51 -0.89 4.05 13.75
N ILE A 52 0.13 3.20 13.57
CA ILE A 52 1.01 2.73 14.66
C ILE A 52 1.76 3.90 15.29
N ILE A 53 2.32 4.78 14.45
CA ILE A 53 3.02 5.98 14.94
C ILE A 53 2.05 6.90 15.69
N GLY A 54 0.87 7.14 15.10
CA GLY A 54 -0.13 8.03 15.69
C GLY A 54 -0.67 7.52 17.02
N SER A 55 -1.01 6.23 17.10
CA SER A 55 -1.46 5.59 18.34
C SER A 55 -0.37 5.55 19.42
N SER A 56 0.88 5.29 19.04
CA SER A 56 2.02 5.30 19.98
C SER A 56 2.26 6.69 20.57
N LEU A 57 2.22 7.74 19.73
CA LEU A 57 2.36 9.12 20.17
C LEU A 57 1.19 9.57 21.04
N SER A 58 -0.06 9.28 20.61
CA SER A 58 -1.26 9.62 21.38
C SER A 58 -1.26 8.93 22.74
N GLY A 59 -0.96 7.63 22.81
CA GLY A 59 -0.94 6.90 24.07
C GLY A 59 0.08 7.48 25.06
N LYS A 60 1.28 7.81 24.59
CA LYS A 60 2.30 8.43 25.44
C LYS A 60 1.96 9.87 25.85
N ALA A 61 1.29 10.63 24.98
CA ALA A 61 0.80 11.96 25.31
C ALA A 61 -0.28 11.88 26.40
N ASP A 62 -1.19 10.91 26.31
CA ASP A 62 -2.21 10.64 27.33
C ASP A 62 -1.55 10.22 28.67
N ASP A 63 -0.54 9.32 28.65
CA ASP A 63 0.21 8.92 29.85
C ASP A 63 0.92 10.12 30.51
N ALA A 64 1.57 10.97 29.71
CA ALA A 64 2.26 12.17 30.18
C ALA A 64 1.25 13.18 30.78
N ALA A 65 0.11 13.36 30.12
CA ALA A 65 -0.95 14.23 30.60
C ALA A 65 -1.52 13.76 31.93
N GLU A 66 -1.82 12.46 32.07
CA GLU A 66 -2.30 11.88 33.33
C GLU A 66 -1.30 12.09 34.47
N ALA A 67 -0.01 11.84 34.20
CA ALA A 67 1.03 12.00 35.20
C ALA A 67 1.18 13.47 35.65
N ILE A 68 1.14 14.45 34.74
CA ILE A 68 1.21 15.87 35.10
C ILE A 68 -0.07 16.35 35.79
N MET A 69 -1.25 15.91 35.36
CA MET A 69 -2.50 16.22 36.06
C MET A 69 -2.53 15.66 37.48
N ARG A 70 -1.87 14.53 37.74
CA ARG A 70 -1.70 14.01 39.10
C ARG A 70 -0.75 14.88 39.92
N LEU A 71 0.35 15.34 39.32
CA LEU A 71 1.30 16.23 39.97
C LEU A 71 0.67 17.58 40.31
N SER A 72 -0.17 18.14 39.43
CA SER A 72 -0.84 19.44 39.64
C SER A 72 -1.77 19.47 40.86
N ARG A 73 -2.17 18.30 41.37
CA ARG A 73 -3.04 18.16 42.56
C ARG A 73 -2.26 17.93 43.86
N HIS A 74 -0.93 17.91 43.79
CA HIS A 74 -0.09 17.59 44.93
C HIS A 74 0.09 18.80 45.85
N GLN A 75 -0.07 18.60 47.17
CA GLN A 75 -0.06 19.69 48.17
C GLN A 75 1.23 20.51 48.19
N VAL A 76 2.38 19.90 47.83
CA VAL A 76 3.68 20.60 47.75
C VAL A 76 3.63 21.78 46.77
N LEU A 77 2.80 21.73 45.72
CA LEU A 77 2.67 22.85 44.77
C LEU A 77 1.89 24.05 45.33
N HIS A 78 1.31 23.92 46.52
CA HIS A 78 0.69 25.03 47.26
C HIS A 78 1.65 25.63 48.30
N SER A 79 2.86 25.09 48.43
CA SER A 79 3.90 25.63 49.31
C SER A 79 4.44 26.96 48.75
N ALA A 80 4.82 27.87 49.64
CA ALA A 80 5.56 29.07 49.25
C ALA A 80 7.06 28.77 49.03
N ASP A 81 7.55 27.59 49.46
CA ASP A 81 8.97 27.22 49.36
C ASP A 81 9.31 26.70 47.96
N SER A 82 9.95 27.56 47.17
CA SER A 82 10.42 27.23 45.81
C SER A 82 11.43 26.08 45.80
N ALA A 83 12.24 25.91 46.85
CA ALA A 83 13.23 24.83 46.93
C ALA A 83 12.57 23.47 47.22
N GLU A 84 11.44 23.47 47.94
CA GLU A 84 10.63 22.27 48.17
C GLU A 84 9.93 21.83 46.88
N ILE A 85 9.29 22.79 46.18
CA ILE A 85 8.66 22.54 44.88
C ILE A 85 9.69 22.00 43.88
N GLN A 86 10.87 22.62 43.78
CA GLN A 86 11.92 22.18 42.88
C GLN A 86 12.36 20.74 43.16
N ARG A 87 12.56 20.36 44.43
CA ARG A 87 12.90 18.97 44.80
C ARG A 87 11.81 17.99 44.40
N PHE A 88 10.54 18.35 44.62
CA PHE A 88 9.39 17.54 44.21
C PHE A 88 9.33 17.36 42.68
N LEU A 89 9.51 18.44 41.92
CA LEU A 89 9.55 18.38 40.46
C LEU A 89 10.72 17.56 39.94
N GLN A 90 11.89 17.63 40.58
CA GLN A 90 13.04 16.82 40.18
C GLN A 90 12.75 15.32 40.34
N VAL A 91 12.15 14.90 41.46
CA VAL A 91 11.72 13.49 41.63
C VAL A 91 10.72 13.07 40.55
N ALA A 92 9.79 13.95 40.18
CA ALA A 92 8.82 13.69 39.13
C ALA A 92 9.48 13.50 37.76
N VAL A 93 10.47 14.33 37.43
CA VAL A 93 11.24 14.20 36.18
C VAL A 93 12.11 12.94 36.19
N ASP A 94 12.82 12.68 37.28
CA ASP A 94 13.71 11.50 37.40
C ASP A 94 12.94 10.17 37.36
N SER A 95 11.67 10.18 37.76
CA SER A 95 10.81 8.98 37.79
C SER A 95 10.07 8.71 36.48
N SER A 96 10.12 9.62 35.51
CA SER A 96 9.41 9.50 34.24
C SER A 96 10.35 9.72 33.05
N SER A 97 10.52 8.69 32.24
CA SER A 97 11.27 8.82 30.98
C SER A 97 10.58 9.72 29.95
N LEU A 98 9.31 10.09 30.16
CA LEU A 98 8.51 10.92 29.24
C LEU A 98 8.85 12.42 29.37
N PHE A 99 9.33 12.85 30.54
CA PHE A 99 9.53 14.27 30.83
C PHE A 99 10.97 14.67 30.52
N ASN A 100 11.13 15.71 29.70
CA ASN A 100 12.42 16.35 29.52
C ASN A 100 12.65 17.40 30.61
N ASN A 101 11.61 18.17 30.93
CA ASN A 101 11.65 19.20 31.95
C ASN A 101 10.24 19.53 32.45
N ILE A 102 10.15 20.03 33.68
CA ILE A 102 8.93 20.58 34.24
C ILE A 102 9.24 21.98 34.79
N TYR A 103 8.46 22.96 34.35
CA TYR A 103 8.45 24.30 34.91
C TYR A 103 7.22 24.50 35.78
N TYR A 104 7.39 25.23 36.87
CA TYR A 104 6.31 25.73 37.69
C TYR A 104 6.39 27.26 37.74
N PHE A 105 5.44 27.90 37.08
CA PHE A 105 5.29 29.35 37.04
C PHE A 105 4.25 29.80 38.07
N SER A 106 4.43 31.00 38.62
CA SER A 106 3.33 31.65 39.31
C SER A 106 2.31 32.22 38.30
N PRO A 107 1.05 32.43 38.71
CA PRO A 107 0.02 32.97 37.82
C PRO A 107 0.39 34.33 37.21
N GLU A 108 1.26 35.08 37.89
CA GLU A 108 1.70 36.42 37.49
C GLU A 108 2.85 36.42 36.47
N GLY A 109 3.39 35.25 36.08
CA GLY A 109 4.47 35.17 35.10
C GLY A 109 5.77 34.50 35.57
N PRO A 110 6.34 34.91 36.72
CA PRO A 110 7.66 34.46 37.14
C PRO A 110 7.78 32.95 37.34
N LEU A 111 8.90 32.38 36.89
CA LEU A 111 9.29 31.01 37.19
C LEU A 111 9.62 30.86 38.67
N LYS A 112 8.95 29.92 39.35
CA LYS A 112 9.16 29.60 40.76
C LYS A 112 10.09 28.40 40.94
N ALA A 113 9.93 27.38 40.11
CA ALA A 113 10.76 26.19 40.15
C ALA A 113 10.88 25.55 38.77
N ALA A 114 12.00 24.86 38.54
CA ALA A 114 12.24 24.09 37.32
C ALA A 114 12.95 22.78 37.67
N ALA A 115 12.69 21.75 36.88
CA ALA A 115 13.40 20.47 36.93
C ALA A 115 13.70 19.99 35.51
N TYR A 116 14.82 19.29 35.35
CA TYR A 116 15.29 18.80 34.05
C TYR A 116 15.85 17.39 34.17
N ALA A 117 15.61 16.58 33.14
CA ALA A 117 16.00 15.18 33.11
C ALA A 117 17.52 14.97 33.03
N ASP A 118 18.26 15.97 32.53
CA ASP A 118 19.71 15.92 32.45
C ASP A 118 20.41 16.54 33.68
N GLY A 119 19.65 16.91 34.72
CA GLY A 119 20.19 17.42 35.98
C GLY A 119 20.95 18.76 35.85
N ARG A 120 20.74 19.48 34.75
CA ARG A 120 21.40 20.77 34.51
C ARG A 120 21.08 21.79 35.59
N ASP A 121 22.03 22.68 35.87
CA ASP A 121 21.82 23.77 36.82
C ASP A 121 20.65 24.65 36.39
N VAL A 122 19.70 24.84 37.30
CA VAL A 122 18.48 25.62 37.10
C VAL A 122 18.66 27.09 37.48
N ALA A 123 19.74 27.44 38.18
CA ALA A 123 20.02 28.82 38.56
C ALA A 123 20.15 29.76 37.35
N ARG A 124 20.52 29.22 36.18
CA ARG A 124 20.57 29.97 34.91
C ARG A 124 19.21 30.42 34.37
N TYR A 125 18.12 29.85 34.89
CA TYR A 125 16.74 30.25 34.56
C TYR A 125 16.15 31.17 35.64
N ALA A 126 16.97 31.63 36.59
CA ALA A 126 16.54 32.64 37.55
C ALA A 126 16.14 33.92 36.81
N GLY A 127 14.92 34.40 37.07
CA GLY A 127 14.36 35.56 36.38
C GLY A 127 13.56 35.24 35.12
N GLU A 128 13.45 33.97 34.72
CA GLU A 128 12.56 33.55 33.65
C GLU A 128 11.11 33.95 33.97
N ASN A 129 10.41 34.49 32.98
CA ASN A 129 9.02 34.92 33.12
C ASN A 129 8.29 34.64 31.81
N PHE A 130 7.22 33.85 31.86
CA PHE A 130 6.52 33.48 30.63
C PHE A 130 5.88 34.67 29.92
N LEU A 131 5.61 35.79 30.61
CA LEU A 131 5.11 37.01 29.97
C LEU A 131 6.08 37.55 28.93
N ALA A 132 7.39 37.33 29.09
CA ALA A 132 8.40 37.74 28.11
C ALA A 132 8.40 36.89 26.83
N TYR A 133 7.67 35.77 26.81
CA TYR A 133 7.56 34.90 25.62
C TYR A 133 6.65 35.51 24.54
N ALA A 134 5.76 36.44 24.91
CA ALA A 134 4.86 37.10 23.97
C ALA A 134 5.61 37.80 22.82
N ASP A 135 6.79 38.37 23.10
CA ASP A 135 7.58 39.12 22.12
C ASP A 135 8.67 38.27 21.42
N GLN A 136 8.74 36.96 21.72
CA GLN A 136 9.78 36.07 21.21
C GLN A 136 9.22 35.12 20.14
N GLU A 137 9.73 35.22 18.91
CA GLU A 137 9.28 34.40 17.77
C GLU A 137 9.24 32.88 18.05
N LYS A 138 10.16 32.38 18.87
CA LYS A 138 10.27 30.93 19.17
C LYS A 138 9.35 30.42 20.26
N THR A 139 8.87 31.30 21.13
CA THR A 139 8.08 30.95 22.32
C THR A 139 6.72 31.65 22.34
N HIS A 140 6.40 32.43 21.32
CA HIS A 140 5.13 33.14 21.14
C HIS A 140 3.92 32.21 21.24
N ASP A 141 3.96 31.04 20.59
CA ASP A 141 2.84 30.10 20.64
C ASP A 141 2.67 29.52 22.06
N VAL A 142 3.79 29.19 22.72
CA VAL A 142 3.80 28.70 24.11
C VAL A 142 3.25 29.76 25.07
N TYR A 143 3.48 31.04 24.82
CA TYR A 143 2.87 32.13 25.59
C TYR A 143 1.33 32.08 25.51
N HIS A 144 0.77 31.99 24.29
CA HIS A 144 -0.68 31.93 24.11
C HIS A 144 -1.28 30.69 24.76
N ASP A 145 -0.58 29.55 24.68
CA ASP A 145 -1.02 28.31 25.32
C ASP A 145 -1.04 28.41 26.85
N LEU A 146 -0.03 29.08 27.44
CA LEU A 146 0.06 29.34 28.89
C LEU A 146 -1.05 30.29 29.36
N VAL A 147 -1.28 31.38 28.62
CA VAL A 147 -2.36 32.34 28.91
C VAL A 147 -3.72 31.67 28.79
N HIS A 148 -3.95 30.89 27.73
CA HIS A 148 -5.20 30.16 27.54
C HIS A 148 -5.45 29.17 28.69
N ALA A 149 -4.43 28.42 29.11
CA ALA A 149 -4.56 27.50 30.25
C ALA A 149 -4.92 28.23 31.56
N LEU A 150 -4.38 29.44 31.75
CA LEU A 150 -4.68 30.29 32.91
C LEU A 150 -6.12 30.83 32.87
N GLU A 151 -6.53 31.39 31.73
CA GLU A 151 -7.85 32.01 31.54
C GLU A 151 -8.99 30.99 31.54
N ALA A 152 -8.84 29.91 30.77
CA ALA A 152 -9.83 28.85 30.67
C ALA A 152 -9.83 27.92 31.90
N ARG A 153 -8.76 27.95 32.71
CA ARG A 153 -8.53 27.03 33.84
C ARG A 153 -8.58 25.56 33.44
N THR A 154 -8.18 25.26 32.22
CA THR A 154 -8.15 23.90 31.67
C THR A 154 -6.75 23.53 31.20
N PRO A 155 -6.37 22.25 31.27
CA PRO A 155 -5.13 21.77 30.67
C PRO A 155 -5.08 22.04 29.15
N VAL A 156 -3.88 22.30 28.63
CA VAL A 156 -3.62 22.58 27.21
C VAL A 156 -2.38 21.81 26.75
N PHE A 157 -2.46 21.18 25.57
CA PHE A 157 -1.27 20.74 24.84
C PHE A 157 -0.80 21.90 23.97
N SER A 158 0.47 22.28 24.12
CA SER A 158 1.05 23.34 23.30
C SER A 158 1.20 22.88 21.86
N ALA A 159 1.43 23.83 20.95
CA ALA A 159 1.99 23.50 19.64
C ALA A 159 3.35 22.79 19.77
N PHE A 160 3.77 22.05 18.73
CA PHE A 160 5.11 21.46 18.68
C PHE A 160 6.14 22.53 18.34
N PHE A 161 7.25 22.53 19.07
CA PHE A 161 8.33 23.48 18.85
C PHE A 161 9.68 22.78 18.96
N LYS A 162 10.71 23.40 18.39
CA LYS A 162 12.08 22.98 18.63
C LYS A 162 12.64 23.80 19.80
N SER A 163 13.19 23.10 20.78
CA SER A 163 13.91 23.75 21.88
C SER A 163 15.11 24.54 21.36
N ALA A 164 15.75 25.34 22.23
CA ALA A 164 17.00 26.01 21.91
C ALA A 164 18.13 25.03 21.46
N THR A 165 18.06 23.76 21.87
CA THR A 165 19.00 22.70 21.47
C THR A 165 18.58 21.96 20.21
N GLY A 166 17.49 22.37 19.55
CA GLY A 166 16.98 21.74 18.34
C GLY A 166 16.12 20.50 18.57
N THR A 167 15.87 20.15 19.84
CA THR A 167 15.07 18.99 20.27
C THR A 167 13.60 19.23 19.95
N LEU A 168 12.93 18.29 19.29
CA LEU A 168 11.49 18.42 19.02
C LEU A 168 10.69 18.15 20.30
N MET A 169 9.90 19.13 20.71
CA MET A 169 9.17 19.08 21.97
C MET A 169 7.71 19.50 21.79
N ASN A 170 6.89 18.99 22.69
CA ASN A 170 5.56 19.51 22.99
C ASN A 170 5.53 19.85 24.48
N SER A 171 4.73 20.83 24.89
CA SER A 171 4.50 21.10 26.31
C SER A 171 3.06 20.78 26.71
N PHE A 172 2.89 20.00 27.77
CA PHE A 172 1.58 19.86 28.41
C PHE A 172 1.49 20.82 29.59
N ILE A 173 0.53 21.74 29.51
CA ILE A 173 0.35 22.84 30.45
C ILE A 173 -0.87 22.55 31.31
N VAL A 174 -0.71 22.64 32.63
CA VAL A 174 -1.78 22.37 33.60
C VAL A 174 -1.83 23.47 34.66
N PRO A 175 -2.96 24.16 34.84
CA PRO A 175 -3.15 25.06 35.96
C PRO A 175 -3.21 24.28 37.27
N VAL A 176 -2.50 24.78 38.29
CA VAL A 176 -2.56 24.30 39.67
C VAL A 176 -3.62 25.12 40.38
N VAL A 177 -4.68 24.45 40.82
CA VAL A 177 -5.88 25.09 41.39
C VAL A 177 -5.96 24.76 42.88
N SER A 178 -6.12 25.77 43.73
CA SER A 178 -6.35 25.60 45.17
C SER A 178 -7.77 25.15 45.49
N GLU A 179 -8.01 24.78 46.75
CA GLU A 179 -9.31 24.31 47.22
C GLU A 179 -10.44 25.34 47.04
N ASP A 180 -10.11 26.64 47.02
CA ASP A 180 -11.04 27.74 46.77
C ASP A 180 -11.33 27.97 45.27
N GLY A 181 -10.72 27.19 44.37
CA GLY A 181 -10.89 27.30 42.93
C GLY A 181 -10.07 28.39 42.25
N SER A 182 -9.16 29.06 42.97
CA SER A 182 -8.21 30.01 42.38
C SER A 182 -6.98 29.29 41.78
N VAL A 183 -6.41 29.85 40.71
CA VAL A 183 -5.17 29.30 40.12
C VAL A 183 -4.00 29.86 40.92
N VAL A 184 -3.20 28.97 41.52
CA VAL A 184 -2.04 29.33 42.35
C VAL A 184 -0.71 29.10 41.63
N GLY A 185 -0.74 28.47 40.47
CA GLY A 185 0.42 28.32 39.60
C GLY A 185 0.10 27.59 38.30
N LEU A 186 1.11 27.45 37.44
CA LEU A 186 1.03 26.75 36.16
C LEU A 186 2.19 25.76 36.07
N LEU A 187 1.87 24.49 35.85
CA LEU A 187 2.85 23.50 35.43
C LEU A 187 2.96 23.53 33.91
N SER A 188 4.17 23.59 33.39
CA SER A 188 4.46 23.39 31.96
C SER A 188 5.48 22.26 31.85
N CYS A 189 5.06 21.13 31.30
CA CYS A 189 5.90 19.95 31.15
C CYS A 189 6.35 19.79 29.71
N GLY A 190 7.65 19.94 29.47
CA GLY A 190 8.26 19.67 28.18
C GLY A 190 8.42 18.17 27.96
N ILE A 191 7.78 17.66 26.92
CA ILE A 191 7.83 16.28 26.45
C ILE A 191 8.75 16.26 25.22
N ALA A 192 9.93 15.65 25.35
CA ALA A 192 10.86 15.49 24.22
C ALA A 192 10.46 14.29 23.36
N LEU A 193 10.15 14.52 22.09
CA LEU A 193 9.63 13.47 21.21
C LEU A 193 10.73 12.73 20.47
N ASP A 194 11.90 13.33 20.30
CA ASP A 194 13.03 12.69 19.64
C ASP A 194 13.81 11.76 20.59
N SER A 195 14.22 12.24 21.77
CA SER A 195 15.09 11.55 22.72
C SER A 195 14.33 10.62 23.66
N SER A 196 13.34 11.13 24.40
CA SER A 196 12.57 10.35 25.38
C SER A 196 11.67 9.29 24.73
N PHE A 197 11.16 9.57 23.53
CA PHE A 197 10.24 8.68 22.83
C PHE A 197 10.95 7.77 21.83
N LYS A 198 12.24 8.01 21.55
CA LYS A 198 12.99 7.36 20.44
C LYS A 198 12.19 7.37 19.14
N LEU A 199 11.37 8.40 18.93
CA LEU A 199 10.40 8.45 17.85
C LEU A 199 11.09 8.38 16.50
N LEU A 200 12.24 9.03 16.37
CA LEU A 200 13.05 8.97 15.16
C LEU A 200 13.55 7.55 14.88
N ASP A 201 13.95 6.78 15.89
CA ASP A 201 14.42 5.39 15.71
C ASP A 201 13.26 4.45 15.40
N MET A 202 12.10 4.67 16.03
CA MET A 202 10.87 3.97 15.68
C MET A 202 10.46 4.26 14.23
N MET A 203 10.44 5.53 13.81
CA MET A 203 10.15 5.94 12.44
C MET A 203 11.14 5.33 11.45
N LYS A 204 12.45 5.30 11.76
CA LYS A 204 13.46 4.62 10.93
C LYS A 204 13.20 3.13 10.76
N THR A 205 12.76 2.46 11.83
CA THR A 205 12.47 1.02 11.84
C THR A 205 11.17 0.69 11.10
N LEU A 206 10.17 1.56 11.22
CA LEU A 206 8.85 1.40 10.61
C LEU A 206 8.79 1.90 9.16
N LYS A 207 9.91 2.36 8.58
CA LYS A 207 9.92 2.80 7.18
C LYS A 207 9.34 1.69 6.28
N PRO A 208 8.35 1.99 5.43
CA PRO A 208 7.76 0.99 4.52
C PRO A 208 8.76 0.48 3.48
N HIS A 209 9.82 1.24 3.19
CA HIS A 209 10.89 0.89 2.25
C HIS A 209 12.19 1.59 2.66
N PRO A 210 13.39 1.02 2.41
CA PRO A 210 14.67 1.67 2.67
C PRO A 210 14.80 3.08 2.08
N ASP A 211 14.30 3.26 0.86
CA ASP A 211 14.28 4.57 0.14
C ASP A 211 12.99 5.38 0.37
N GLY A 212 12.09 4.89 1.23
CA GLY A 212 10.90 5.63 1.64
C GLY A 212 11.21 6.73 2.65
N TYR A 213 10.17 7.40 3.13
CA TYR A 213 10.25 8.32 4.25
C TYR A 213 9.04 8.20 5.16
N ILE A 214 9.22 8.63 6.41
CA ILE A 214 8.14 8.96 7.32
C ILE A 214 8.43 10.36 7.86
N ALA A 215 7.48 11.28 7.80
CA ALA A 215 7.60 12.64 8.31
C ALA A 215 6.43 12.97 9.23
N LEU A 216 6.71 13.75 10.27
CA LEU A 216 5.71 14.37 11.13
C LEU A 216 5.58 15.83 10.72
N VAL A 217 4.35 16.27 10.51
CA VAL A 217 4.02 17.66 10.14
C VAL A 217 3.08 18.27 11.17
N ASP A 218 3.17 19.58 11.37
CA ASP A 218 2.17 20.32 12.14
C ASP A 218 0.94 20.65 11.30
N VAL A 219 -0.05 21.30 11.91
CA VAL A 219 -1.27 21.79 11.23
C VAL A 219 -1.00 22.70 10.03
N GLU A 220 0.13 23.39 10.00
CA GLU A 220 0.51 24.24 8.86
C GLU A 220 1.21 23.46 7.74
N GLY A 221 1.52 22.19 7.97
CA GLY A 221 2.23 21.32 7.03
C GLY A 221 3.76 21.40 7.16
N LYS A 222 4.28 22.11 8.15
CA LYS A 222 5.72 22.22 8.38
C LYS A 222 6.26 20.92 8.94
N VAL A 223 7.36 20.45 8.36
CA VAL A 223 8.03 19.22 8.80
C VAL A 223 8.71 19.44 10.15
N LEU A 224 8.26 18.70 11.15
CA LEU A 224 8.78 18.73 12.51
C LEU A 224 9.93 17.72 12.68
N LEU A 225 9.72 16.51 12.18
CA LEU A 225 10.68 15.39 12.25
C LEU A 225 10.54 14.53 10.99
N SER A 226 11.64 13.98 10.50
CA SER A 226 11.61 13.07 9.34
C SER A 226 12.64 11.94 9.46
N ALA A 227 12.22 10.75 9.06
CA ALA A 227 13.06 9.57 8.87
C ALA A 227 13.14 9.24 7.38
N GLY A 228 14.25 9.61 6.75
CA GLY A 228 14.39 9.63 5.29
C GLY A 228 14.23 11.05 4.74
N GLU A 229 14.42 11.21 3.44
CA GLU A 229 14.25 12.50 2.77
C GLU A 229 12.85 12.56 2.16
N MET A 230 12.04 13.50 2.66
CA MET A 230 10.76 13.83 2.04
C MET A 230 10.97 14.88 0.95
N PRO A 231 10.57 14.62 -0.30
CA PRO A 231 10.57 15.62 -1.37
C PRO A 231 9.78 16.87 -0.97
N VAL A 232 10.30 18.05 -1.31
CA VAL A 232 9.70 19.34 -0.94
C VAL A 232 8.31 19.50 -1.56
N GLU A 233 8.12 18.93 -2.75
CA GLU A 233 6.86 18.94 -3.51
C GLU A 233 5.74 18.13 -2.84
N LEU A 234 6.10 17.26 -1.87
CA LEU A 234 5.16 16.41 -1.12
C LEU A 234 4.88 16.93 0.28
N VAL A 235 5.48 18.08 0.66
CA VAL A 235 5.13 18.74 1.92
C VAL A 235 3.65 19.14 1.85
N PRO A 236 2.80 18.65 2.77
CA PRO A 236 1.40 19.00 2.77
C PRO A 236 1.23 20.52 3.00
N GLY A 237 0.28 21.17 2.32
CA GLY A 237 -0.07 22.57 2.59
C GLY A 237 -0.97 22.73 3.82
N ARG A 238 -1.30 23.98 4.21
CA ARG A 238 -2.09 24.36 5.41
C ARG A 238 -3.46 23.66 5.58
N ASP A 239 -4.01 23.02 4.54
CA ASP A 239 -5.34 22.36 4.58
C ASP A 239 -5.26 20.83 4.63
N TRP A 240 -4.08 20.26 4.88
CA TRP A 240 -3.90 18.81 4.83
C TRP A 240 -4.76 18.07 5.87
N ALA A 241 -5.00 18.67 7.03
CA ALA A 241 -5.80 18.10 8.11
C ALA A 241 -7.29 17.92 7.74
N SER A 242 -7.77 18.65 6.73
CA SER A 242 -9.15 18.58 6.21
C SER A 242 -9.33 17.62 5.03
N ARG A 243 -8.23 17.07 4.50
CA ARG A 243 -8.28 16.11 3.41
C ARG A 243 -8.61 14.74 3.99
N GLU A 244 -9.85 14.30 3.79
CA GLU A 244 -10.19 12.88 3.94
C GLU A 244 -9.24 12.07 3.04
N ASP A 245 -8.42 11.24 3.68
CA ASP A 245 -7.27 10.51 3.12
C ASP A 245 -7.38 10.03 1.66
N LYS A 246 -6.21 9.86 1.00
CA LYS A 246 -5.69 8.57 0.48
C LYS A 246 -4.83 8.79 -0.76
N LEU A 247 -3.51 8.68 -0.57
CA LEU A 247 -2.51 8.65 -1.64
C LEU A 247 -2.39 9.91 -2.49
N VAL A 248 -1.30 10.65 -2.25
CA VAL A 248 -0.76 11.58 -3.23
C VAL A 248 0.30 10.83 -4.04
N SER A 249 0.03 10.62 -5.32
CA SER A 249 1.06 10.26 -6.30
C SER A 249 1.62 11.56 -6.87
N ALA A 250 2.81 11.94 -6.43
CA ALA A 250 3.50 13.13 -6.92
C ALA A 250 5.01 12.99 -6.73
N ALA A 251 5.77 13.70 -7.57
CA ALA A 251 7.24 13.68 -7.57
C ALA A 251 7.88 12.28 -7.63
N GLY A 252 7.17 11.29 -8.20
CA GLY A 252 7.64 9.90 -8.26
C GLY A 252 7.54 9.14 -6.93
N TYR A 253 6.66 9.55 -6.02
CA TYR A 253 6.35 8.85 -4.77
C TYR A 253 4.84 8.61 -4.63
N LEU A 254 4.50 7.54 -3.93
CA LEU A 254 3.18 7.35 -3.34
C LEU A 254 3.26 7.77 -1.87
N GLN A 255 2.40 8.71 -1.45
CA GLN A 255 2.38 9.25 -0.09
C GLN A 255 1.02 9.09 0.58
N ALA A 256 0.97 8.54 1.79
CA ALA A 256 -0.19 8.62 2.68
C ALA A 256 0.03 9.72 3.73
N VAL A 257 -1.01 10.48 4.03
CA VAL A 257 -1.02 11.46 5.13
C VAL A 257 -2.17 11.09 6.04
N ILE A 258 -1.90 10.92 7.34
CA ILE A 258 -2.92 10.65 8.36
C ILE A 258 -2.93 11.79 9.37
N SER A 259 -4.11 12.33 9.65
CA SER A 259 -4.33 13.33 10.71
C SER A 259 -4.43 12.70 12.09
N MET A 260 -3.79 13.33 13.06
CA MET A 260 -3.89 13.06 14.47
C MET A 260 -4.59 14.24 15.15
N GLU A 261 -5.93 14.25 15.10
CA GLU A 261 -6.74 15.38 15.54
C GLU A 261 -6.43 15.84 16.97
N LYS A 262 -6.25 14.91 17.91
CA LYS A 262 -5.94 15.23 19.33
C LYS A 262 -4.61 15.94 19.53
N ALA A 263 -3.62 15.63 18.68
CA ALA A 263 -2.29 16.20 18.78
C ALA A 263 -2.11 17.39 17.83
N GLY A 264 -3.00 17.61 16.86
CA GLY A 264 -2.76 18.58 15.79
C GLY A 264 -1.55 18.21 14.91
N LEU A 265 -1.27 16.92 14.76
CA LEU A 265 -0.14 16.40 13.97
C LEU A 265 -0.61 15.64 12.74
N GLY A 266 0.21 15.67 11.69
CA GLY A 266 0.09 14.78 10.55
C GLY A 266 1.24 13.80 10.49
N VAL A 267 0.94 12.54 10.17
CA VAL A 267 1.95 11.54 9.83
C VAL A 267 1.94 11.33 8.32
N CYS A 268 3.00 11.77 7.64
CA CYS A 268 3.22 11.54 6.23
C CYS A 268 4.13 10.34 6.03
N CYS A 269 3.69 9.35 5.27
CA CYS A 269 4.48 8.19 4.91
C CYS A 269 4.62 8.17 3.39
N GLY A 270 5.82 7.92 2.85
CA GLY A 270 6.07 7.95 1.41
C GLY A 270 6.98 6.82 0.93
N VAL A 271 6.72 6.30 -0.26
CA VAL A 271 7.58 5.31 -0.95
C VAL A 271 7.82 5.74 -2.40
N PRO A 272 9.04 5.64 -2.93
CA PRO A 272 9.28 5.90 -4.34
C PRO A 272 8.45 4.96 -5.23
N GLU A 273 7.79 5.52 -6.24
CA GLU A 273 7.08 4.74 -7.25
C GLU A 273 7.99 3.76 -7.96
N ALA A 274 9.29 4.07 -8.10
CA ALA A 274 10.27 3.15 -8.65
C ALA A 274 10.39 1.83 -7.87
N ALA A 275 10.24 1.86 -6.54
CA ALA A 275 10.26 0.67 -5.71
C ALA A 275 9.03 -0.21 -5.98
N VAL A 276 7.86 0.42 -6.13
CA VAL A 276 6.61 -0.26 -6.51
C VAL A 276 6.67 -0.75 -7.96
N ALA A 277 7.24 0.06 -8.87
CA ALA A 277 7.41 -0.27 -10.27
C ALA A 277 8.38 -1.44 -10.47
N GLY A 278 9.41 -1.58 -9.61
CA GLY A 278 10.30 -2.74 -9.62
C GLY A 278 9.55 -4.05 -9.33
N LEU A 279 8.64 -4.04 -8.35
CA LEU A 279 7.76 -5.18 -8.06
C LEU A 279 6.76 -5.43 -9.18
N LEU A 280 6.13 -4.38 -9.70
CA LEU A 280 5.20 -4.48 -10.83
C LEU A 280 5.89 -4.99 -12.10
N LYS A 281 7.16 -4.62 -12.33
CA LYS A 281 7.95 -5.10 -13.46
C LYS A 281 8.26 -6.58 -13.33
N ARG A 282 8.69 -7.05 -12.16
CA ARG A 282 8.91 -8.49 -11.92
C ARG A 282 7.62 -9.29 -12.12
N LEU A 283 6.50 -8.76 -11.65
CA LEU A 283 5.19 -9.36 -11.86
C LEU A 283 4.81 -9.35 -13.35
N HIS A 284 5.06 -8.25 -14.06
CA HIS A 284 4.87 -8.16 -15.51
C HIS A 284 5.68 -9.23 -16.25
N ASP A 285 6.99 -9.30 -15.99
CA ASP A 285 7.91 -10.24 -16.64
C ASP A 285 7.50 -11.70 -16.37
N SER A 286 7.12 -12.01 -15.12
CA SER A 286 6.62 -13.33 -14.74
C SER A 286 5.30 -13.66 -15.42
N ASN A 287 4.39 -12.70 -15.53
CA ASN A 287 3.09 -12.88 -16.18
C ASN A 287 3.25 -13.04 -17.70
N VAL A 288 4.16 -12.30 -18.34
CA VAL A 288 4.51 -12.48 -19.76
C VAL A 288 5.07 -13.88 -19.99
N LEU A 289 6.00 -14.34 -19.15
CA LEU A 289 6.58 -15.69 -19.27
C LEU A 289 5.50 -16.78 -19.14
N PHE A 290 4.63 -16.66 -18.13
CA PHE A 290 3.52 -17.58 -17.90
C PHE A 290 2.54 -17.58 -19.08
N THR A 291 2.14 -16.40 -19.53
CA THR A 291 1.22 -16.20 -20.66
C THR A 291 1.80 -16.81 -21.94
N LEU A 292 3.10 -16.63 -22.19
CA LEU A 292 3.80 -17.21 -23.34
C LEU A 292 3.84 -18.74 -23.28
N LEU A 293 4.14 -19.31 -22.11
CA LEU A 293 4.14 -20.77 -21.91
C LEU A 293 2.75 -21.38 -22.14
N VAL A 294 1.71 -20.78 -21.55
CA VAL A 294 0.31 -21.21 -21.75
C VAL A 294 -0.10 -21.05 -23.21
N GLY A 295 0.29 -19.96 -23.87
CA GLY A 295 0.04 -19.74 -25.31
C GLY A 295 0.66 -20.81 -26.20
N ILE A 296 1.90 -21.22 -25.93
CA ILE A 296 2.57 -22.31 -26.65
C ILE A 296 1.80 -23.62 -26.45
N LEU A 297 1.45 -23.97 -25.20
CA LEU A 297 0.72 -25.19 -24.89
C LEU A 297 -0.67 -25.22 -25.52
N ALA A 298 -1.41 -24.11 -25.45
CA ALA A 298 -2.73 -23.96 -26.07
C ALA A 298 -2.66 -24.07 -27.60
N SER A 299 -1.64 -23.46 -28.21
CA SER A 299 -1.42 -23.55 -29.66
C SER A 299 -1.08 -24.99 -30.08
N LEU A 300 -0.22 -25.69 -29.35
CA LEU A 300 0.08 -27.11 -29.59
C LEU A 300 -1.17 -27.98 -29.45
N ALA A 301 -1.96 -27.77 -28.38
CA ALA A 301 -3.22 -28.49 -28.19
C ALA A 301 -4.22 -28.20 -29.32
N GLY A 302 -4.31 -26.95 -29.78
CA GLY A 302 -5.12 -26.53 -30.92
C GLY A 302 -4.70 -27.19 -32.24
N ILE A 303 -3.39 -27.31 -32.49
CA ILE A 303 -2.85 -28.03 -33.66
C ILE A 303 -3.20 -29.52 -33.59
N VAL A 304 -3.04 -30.16 -32.42
CA VAL A 304 -3.40 -31.56 -32.22
C VAL A 304 -4.90 -31.76 -32.42
N ALA A 305 -5.73 -30.88 -31.86
CA ALA A 305 -7.19 -30.91 -32.04
C ALA A 305 -7.58 -30.75 -33.52
N ALA A 306 -7.00 -29.77 -34.23
CA ALA A 306 -7.23 -29.56 -35.65
C ALA A 306 -6.81 -30.78 -36.50
N TYR A 307 -5.69 -31.42 -36.16
CA TYR A 307 -5.24 -32.64 -36.83
C TYR A 307 -6.22 -33.80 -36.62
N ILE A 308 -6.66 -34.04 -35.39
CA ILE A 308 -7.66 -35.08 -35.06
C ILE A 308 -8.97 -34.86 -35.82
N LEU A 309 -9.39 -33.60 -35.97
CA LEU A 309 -10.67 -33.25 -36.60
C LEU A 309 -10.60 -33.32 -38.15
N VAL A 310 -9.47 -32.90 -38.74
CA VAL A 310 -9.36 -32.76 -40.20
C VAL A 310 -8.76 -33.98 -40.89
N SER A 311 -7.92 -34.75 -40.21
CA SER A 311 -7.31 -35.96 -40.78
C SER A 311 -8.37 -36.95 -41.31
N PRO A 312 -9.45 -37.28 -40.58
CA PRO A 312 -10.49 -38.18 -41.07
C PRO A 312 -11.26 -37.60 -42.26
N LEU A 313 -11.60 -36.31 -42.23
CA LEU A 313 -12.28 -35.61 -43.33
C LEU A 313 -11.43 -35.60 -44.61
N THR A 314 -10.14 -35.34 -44.48
CA THR A 314 -9.22 -35.33 -45.63
C THR A 314 -9.08 -36.73 -46.24
N ALA A 315 -8.98 -37.75 -45.38
CA ALA A 315 -8.93 -39.14 -45.80
C ALA A 315 -10.23 -39.56 -46.51
N LEU A 316 -11.39 -39.13 -45.99
CA LEU A 316 -12.71 -39.35 -46.58
C LEU A 316 -12.83 -38.67 -47.95
N VAL A 317 -12.47 -37.39 -48.08
CA VAL A 317 -12.51 -36.65 -49.35
C VAL A 317 -11.58 -37.29 -50.40
N ASN A 318 -10.37 -37.70 -50.00
CA ASN A 318 -9.44 -38.38 -50.90
C ASN A 318 -9.95 -39.76 -51.33
N GLY A 319 -10.56 -40.52 -50.41
CA GLY A 319 -11.22 -41.79 -50.70
C GLY A 319 -12.36 -41.62 -51.70
N LEU A 320 -13.26 -40.67 -51.46
CA LEU A 320 -14.38 -40.35 -52.35
C LEU A 320 -13.92 -39.91 -53.75
N ARG A 321 -12.88 -39.07 -53.85
CA ARG A 321 -12.29 -38.67 -55.14
C ARG A 321 -11.72 -39.86 -55.93
N ARG A 322 -11.07 -40.80 -55.25
CA ARG A 322 -10.56 -42.03 -55.90
C ARG A 322 -11.70 -42.94 -56.35
N LEU A 323 -12.74 -43.06 -55.52
CA LEU A 323 -13.97 -43.75 -55.89
C LEU A 323 -14.55 -43.11 -57.16
N GLN A 324 -14.69 -41.78 -57.20
CA GLN A 324 -15.22 -41.07 -58.37
C GLN A 324 -14.42 -41.33 -59.66
N LYS A 325 -13.11 -41.48 -59.57
CA LYS A 325 -12.21 -41.76 -60.69
C LYS A 325 -12.13 -43.24 -61.11
N ASP A 326 -12.95 -44.12 -60.51
CA ASP A 326 -12.91 -45.57 -60.69
C ASP A 326 -11.55 -46.22 -60.35
N GLU A 327 -10.76 -45.57 -59.48
CA GLU A 327 -9.52 -46.12 -58.96
C GLU A 327 -9.78 -47.02 -57.75
N ALA A 328 -8.84 -47.93 -57.45
CA ALA A 328 -8.92 -48.79 -56.26
C ALA A 328 -8.97 -47.94 -54.98
N ALA A 329 -10.18 -47.79 -54.44
CA ALA A 329 -10.42 -46.97 -53.27
C ALA A 329 -9.85 -47.63 -52.00
N PRO A 330 -9.03 -46.93 -51.21
CA PRO A 330 -8.43 -47.49 -49.99
C PRO A 330 -9.46 -47.59 -48.85
N ARG A 331 -9.27 -48.57 -47.95
CA ARG A 331 -10.01 -48.66 -46.68
C ARG A 331 -9.44 -47.63 -45.72
N LEU A 332 -10.31 -46.73 -45.23
CA LEU A 332 -9.96 -45.73 -44.23
C LEU A 332 -9.94 -46.36 -42.82
N VAL A 333 -8.84 -46.18 -42.07
CA VAL A 333 -8.61 -46.73 -40.71
C VAL A 333 -8.46 -45.61 -39.67
N CYS A 334 -8.89 -44.40 -39.98
CA CYS A 334 -8.79 -43.24 -39.09
C CYS A 334 -9.76 -43.36 -37.91
N ARG A 335 -9.32 -42.93 -36.72
CA ARG A 335 -10.19 -42.75 -35.55
C ARG A 335 -11.07 -41.52 -35.78
N ALA A 336 -12.38 -41.70 -35.85
CA ALA A 336 -13.38 -40.65 -36.00
C ALA A 336 -14.54 -40.88 -35.03
N SER A 337 -15.26 -39.82 -34.66
CA SER A 337 -16.43 -39.86 -33.78
C SER A 337 -17.56 -38.98 -34.32
N GLY A 338 -18.80 -39.28 -33.92
CA GLY A 338 -19.99 -38.53 -34.36
C GLY A 338 -20.25 -38.65 -35.86
N GLU A 339 -20.72 -37.57 -36.48
CA GLU A 339 -21.13 -37.50 -37.89
C GLU A 339 -20.00 -37.90 -38.86
N ILE A 340 -18.74 -37.67 -38.51
CA ILE A 340 -17.59 -38.04 -39.34
C ILE A 340 -17.40 -39.57 -39.36
N ALA A 341 -17.67 -40.26 -38.25
CA ALA A 341 -17.61 -41.72 -38.19
C ALA A 341 -18.73 -42.35 -39.03
N GLU A 342 -19.93 -41.76 -38.97
CA GLU A 342 -21.08 -42.16 -39.78
C GLU A 342 -20.79 -41.98 -41.28
N ALA A 343 -20.22 -40.84 -41.68
CA ALA A 343 -19.82 -40.60 -43.07
C ALA A 343 -18.75 -41.59 -43.58
N ILE A 344 -17.80 -41.98 -42.73
CA ILE A 344 -16.80 -43.02 -43.06
C ILE A 344 -17.47 -44.40 -43.22
N ALA A 345 -18.46 -44.73 -42.39
CA ALA A 345 -19.21 -45.99 -42.51
C ALA A 345 -19.98 -46.07 -43.85
N ILE A 346 -20.69 -45.00 -44.20
CA ILE A 346 -21.40 -44.88 -45.50
C ILE A 346 -20.41 -45.03 -46.67
N TYR A 347 -19.23 -44.39 -46.58
CA TYR A 347 -18.19 -44.55 -47.59
C TYR A 347 -17.73 -46.01 -47.77
N HIS A 348 -17.56 -46.76 -46.66
CA HIS A 348 -17.19 -48.17 -46.73
C HIS A 348 -18.29 -49.02 -47.38
N GLU A 349 -19.57 -48.75 -47.08
CA GLU A 349 -20.69 -49.42 -47.73
C GLU A 349 -20.73 -49.17 -49.25
N MET A 350 -20.57 -47.91 -49.67
CA MET A 350 -20.51 -47.55 -51.10
C MET A 350 -19.36 -48.24 -51.82
N ARG A 351 -18.19 -48.32 -51.17
CA ARG A 351 -17.02 -49.03 -51.70
C ARG A 351 -17.31 -50.51 -51.91
N GLU A 352 -17.91 -51.18 -50.92
CA GLU A 352 -18.25 -52.60 -51.00
C GLU A 352 -19.27 -52.88 -52.11
N GLN A 353 -20.29 -52.03 -52.26
CA GLN A 353 -21.27 -52.15 -53.35
C GLN A 353 -20.62 -52.00 -54.73
N ARG A 354 -19.66 -51.07 -54.87
CA ARG A 354 -18.96 -50.83 -56.15
C ARG A 354 -17.97 -51.94 -56.50
N GLN A 355 -17.29 -52.50 -55.51
CA GLN A 355 -16.44 -53.69 -55.72
C GLN A 355 -17.26 -54.91 -56.14
N ARG A 356 -18.42 -55.14 -55.51
CA ARG A 356 -19.33 -56.24 -55.86
C ARG A 356 -19.92 -56.12 -57.27
N SER A 357 -20.20 -54.90 -57.72
CA SER A 357 -20.72 -54.65 -59.08
C SER A 357 -19.64 -54.78 -60.15
N SER A 358 -18.41 -54.31 -59.90
CA SER A 358 -17.27 -54.51 -60.80
C SER A 358 -16.89 -55.98 -60.97
N SER A 359 -17.01 -56.81 -59.92
CA SER A 359 -16.80 -58.27 -60.01
C SER A 359 -17.91 -59.05 -60.73
N ARG A 360 -19.03 -58.40 -61.09
CA ARG A 360 -20.21 -59.03 -61.73
C ARG A 360 -20.29 -58.84 -63.26
N HIS A 361 -19.24 -58.33 -63.91
CA HIS A 361 -19.11 -58.39 -65.37
C HIS A 361 -18.15 -59.53 -65.79
N PRO A 362 -18.64 -60.76 -65.98
CA PRO A 362 -17.99 -61.71 -66.86
C PRO A 362 -18.34 -61.38 -68.32
N ALA A 363 -17.33 -61.40 -69.18
CA ALA A 363 -17.46 -61.26 -70.62
C ALA A 363 -18.39 -62.37 -71.17
N THR A 364 -19.58 -61.99 -71.66
CA THR A 364 -20.36 -62.84 -72.57
C THR A 364 -19.92 -62.56 -74.00
N SER A 365 -18.97 -63.35 -74.50
CA SER A 365 -18.74 -63.55 -75.93
C SER A 365 -19.69 -64.65 -76.43
N SER A 366 -20.70 -64.26 -77.17
CA SER A 366 -21.54 -65.06 -78.07
C SER A 366 -21.85 -64.10 -79.22
N ASP A 367 -21.78 -64.39 -80.51
CA ASP A 367 -21.63 -65.57 -81.36
C ASP A 367 -21.23 -64.97 -82.75
N PRO A 368 -20.89 -65.73 -83.82
CA PRO A 368 -22.00 -66.18 -84.67
C PRO A 368 -21.75 -67.48 -85.47
N GLY A 369 -22.83 -68.24 -85.67
CA GLY A 369 -23.31 -68.43 -87.06
C GLY A 369 -23.23 -69.84 -87.65
N ALA A 370 -24.40 -70.49 -87.62
CA ALA A 370 -25.03 -71.31 -88.65
C ALA A 370 -24.26 -71.60 -89.96
N LYS A 371 -24.19 -72.90 -90.29
CA LYS A 371 -24.78 -73.46 -91.52
C LYS A 371 -25.49 -74.77 -91.21
#